data_AF-A0A1H9AS42-F1
#
_entry.id   AF-A0A1H9AS42-F1
#
_cell.length_a   1.000
_cell.length_b   1.000
_cell.length_c   1.000
_cell.angle_alpha   90.00
_cell.angle_beta   90.00
_cell.angle_gamma   90.00
#
_symmetry.space_group_name_H-M   'P 1'
#
loop_
_entity.id
_entity.type
_entity.pdbx_description
1 polymer ?
#
loop_
_entity_poly.entity_id
_entity_poly.type
_entity_poly.pdbx_seq_one_letter_code
_entity_poly.pdbx_strand_id
1 'polypeptide(L)'
;MPRTNKIIDASLDEVQTAKESAIALVQGSVVQQTAEDLFYTDNLEEVENGLKSLNEFSNKAWLLSSIILYTVIYNKELYTDSGLFWDEYAKQAQERIGIDPRDVSEQLSSARFFIQHHAELERQGFDPSGNNRKLARAELATELSGDVHAVIKHLVNDSWRDFKAWYSSFKTKAIEAPNDIKRPDIEVKGKKVYIQGVEAIKVSEKIPQQDKERLEKYISQIFEAMRKGLEPAIVQCYDEKEARVLTKLRDKYRQGK
;
A
#
# COMPACT_ATOMS: atom_id res chain seq x y z
N MET A 1 -5.40 10.44 21.83
CA MET A 1 -6.16 11.07 20.73
C MET A 1 -6.69 9.96 19.84
N PRO A 2 -8.01 9.89 19.57
CA PRO A 2 -8.58 8.81 18.78
C PRO A 2 -8.25 9.07 17.31
N ARG A 3 -7.45 8.22 16.68
CA ARG A 3 -7.25 8.24 15.22
C ARG A 3 -8.39 7.44 14.60
N THR A 4 -9.50 8.13 14.36
CA THR A 4 -10.55 7.84 13.36
C THR A 4 -10.80 6.35 13.09
N ASN A 5 -11.53 5.70 14.00
CA ASN A 5 -12.36 4.55 13.67
C ASN A 5 -13.65 5.05 13.00
N LYS A 6 -14.10 4.33 11.97
CA LYS A 6 -15.19 4.66 11.03
C LYS A 6 -14.74 5.72 10.02
N ILE A 7 -14.87 5.52 8.71
CA ILE A 7 -16.13 5.42 7.97
C ILE A 7 -15.76 4.89 6.57
N ILE A 8 -16.59 4.06 5.93
CA ILE A 8 -16.52 3.92 4.47
C ILE A 8 -16.61 5.34 3.88
N ASP A 9 -15.61 5.81 3.15
CA ASP A 9 -15.66 7.08 2.40
C ASP A 9 -16.64 7.00 1.19
N ALA A 10 -17.69 6.18 1.29
CA ALA A 10 -18.76 5.97 0.34
C ALA A 10 -20.08 5.85 1.12
N SER A 11 -21.12 6.46 0.58
CA SER A 11 -22.49 6.45 1.09
C SER A 11 -23.07 5.03 1.15
N LEU A 12 -24.11 4.86 1.98
CA LEU A 12 -24.85 3.58 2.05
C LEU A 12 -25.41 3.16 0.69
N ASP A 13 -25.79 4.12 -0.15
CA ASP A 13 -26.27 3.91 -1.51
C ASP A 13 -25.16 3.35 -2.40
N GLU A 14 -23.98 3.99 -2.41
CA GLU A 14 -22.81 3.51 -3.17
C GLU A 14 -22.37 2.11 -2.74
N VAL A 15 -22.46 1.79 -1.45
CA VAL A 15 -22.18 0.45 -0.95
C VAL A 15 -23.22 -0.55 -1.46
N GLN A 16 -24.51 -0.19 -1.45
CA GLN A 16 -25.58 -1.07 -1.89
C GLN A 16 -25.54 -1.33 -3.39
N THR A 17 -25.37 -0.29 -4.21
CA THR A 17 -25.25 -0.45 -5.66
C THR A 17 -24.00 -1.22 -6.04
N ALA A 18 -22.85 -0.99 -5.37
CA ALA A 18 -21.64 -1.76 -5.61
C ALA A 18 -21.79 -3.25 -5.24
N LYS A 19 -22.54 -3.57 -4.17
CA LYS A 19 -22.87 -4.98 -3.83
C LYS A 19 -23.68 -5.62 -4.93
N GLU A 20 -24.71 -4.94 -5.43
CA GLU A 20 -25.59 -5.45 -6.50
C GLU A 20 -24.79 -5.68 -7.79
N SER A 21 -23.94 -4.73 -8.21
CA SER A 21 -23.03 -4.90 -9.34
C SER A 21 -22.07 -6.08 -9.12
N ALA A 22 -21.53 -6.25 -7.90
CA ALA A 22 -20.61 -7.36 -7.60
C ALA A 22 -21.29 -8.73 -7.63
N ILE A 23 -22.53 -8.83 -7.12
CA ILE A 23 -23.36 -10.05 -7.20
C ILE A 23 -23.69 -10.36 -8.67
N ALA A 24 -24.00 -9.34 -9.47
CA ALA A 24 -24.26 -9.49 -10.91
C ALA A 24 -23.06 -10.12 -11.66
N LEU A 25 -21.81 -9.84 -11.23
CA LEU A 25 -20.62 -10.42 -11.86
C LEU A 25 -20.54 -11.96 -11.72
N VAL A 26 -21.19 -12.52 -10.69
CA VAL A 26 -21.23 -13.96 -10.38
C VAL A 26 -22.60 -14.61 -10.67
N GLN A 27 -23.50 -13.90 -11.36
CA GLN A 27 -24.84 -14.40 -11.70
C GLN A 27 -24.80 -15.76 -12.41
N GLY A 28 -25.73 -16.65 -12.02
CA GLY A 28 -25.87 -17.98 -12.62
C GLY A 28 -24.88 -19.02 -12.11
N SER A 29 -24.13 -18.73 -11.05
CA SER A 29 -23.24 -19.69 -10.38
C SER A 29 -23.70 -19.97 -8.94
N VAL A 30 -23.30 -21.11 -8.37
CA VAL A 30 -23.55 -21.47 -6.94
C VAL A 30 -23.01 -20.39 -5.98
N VAL A 31 -22.04 -19.61 -6.45
CA VAL A 31 -21.43 -18.48 -5.73
C VAL A 31 -22.44 -17.36 -5.43
N GLN A 32 -23.48 -17.18 -6.26
CA GLN A 32 -24.42 -16.07 -6.11
C GLN A 32 -25.21 -16.13 -4.79
N GLN A 33 -25.85 -17.27 -4.50
CA GLN A 33 -26.66 -17.41 -3.28
C GLN A 33 -25.78 -17.29 -2.02
N THR A 34 -24.59 -17.91 -2.07
CA THR A 34 -23.58 -17.78 -1.02
C THR A 34 -23.17 -16.31 -0.81
N ALA A 35 -22.98 -15.55 -1.88
CA ALA A 35 -22.61 -14.13 -1.80
C ALA A 35 -23.69 -13.27 -1.13
N GLU A 36 -24.95 -13.48 -1.52
CA GLU A 36 -26.10 -12.75 -0.97
C GLU A 36 -26.21 -13.01 0.53
N ASP A 37 -26.18 -14.28 0.96
CA ASP A 37 -26.25 -14.67 2.37
C ASP A 37 -25.14 -14.02 3.20
N LEU A 38 -23.91 -13.94 2.66
CA LEU A 38 -22.76 -13.33 3.34
C LEU A 38 -22.86 -11.81 3.52
N PHE A 39 -23.56 -11.10 2.65
CA PHE A 39 -23.73 -9.65 2.79
C PHE A 39 -24.73 -9.26 3.90
N TYR A 40 -25.66 -10.16 4.21
CA TYR A 40 -26.76 -9.90 5.14
C TYR A 40 -26.64 -10.64 6.47
N THR A 41 -25.74 -11.62 6.58
CA THR A 41 -25.44 -12.24 7.88
C THR A 41 -24.71 -11.26 8.81
N ASP A 42 -24.96 -11.45 10.11
CA ASP A 42 -24.24 -10.80 11.22
C ASP A 42 -23.49 -11.85 12.07
N ASN A 43 -23.29 -13.06 11.53
CA ASN A 43 -22.53 -14.12 12.19
C ASN A 43 -21.11 -14.19 11.62
N LEU A 44 -20.10 -13.86 12.44
CA LEU A 44 -18.70 -13.88 12.01
C LEU A 44 -18.25 -15.24 11.45
N GLU A 45 -18.65 -16.34 12.07
CA GLU A 45 -18.22 -17.68 11.66
C GLU A 45 -18.77 -18.06 10.28
N GLU A 46 -20.03 -17.68 10.01
CA GLU A 46 -20.64 -17.86 8.69
C GLU A 46 -19.90 -17.04 7.62
N VAL A 47 -19.56 -15.78 7.93
CA VAL A 47 -18.79 -14.91 7.03
C VAL A 47 -17.40 -15.49 6.75
N GLU A 48 -16.70 -15.94 7.79
CA GLU A 48 -15.35 -16.49 7.69
C GLU A 48 -15.32 -17.77 6.82
N ASN A 49 -16.26 -18.68 7.05
CA ASN A 49 -16.37 -19.92 6.28
C ASN A 49 -16.81 -19.66 4.83
N GLY A 50 -17.72 -18.70 4.61
CA GLY A 50 -18.11 -18.27 3.29
C GLY A 50 -16.95 -17.64 2.51
N LEU A 51 -16.15 -16.78 3.14
CA LEU A 51 -14.96 -16.20 2.53
C LEU A 51 -13.90 -17.25 2.18
N LYS A 52 -13.64 -18.21 3.06
CA LYS A 52 -12.76 -19.36 2.76
C LYS A 52 -13.20 -20.05 1.48
N SER A 53 -14.50 -20.35 1.39
CA SER A 53 -15.09 -21.02 0.23
C SER A 53 -14.91 -20.16 -1.03
N LEU A 54 -15.19 -18.86 -0.98
CA LEU A 54 -15.02 -17.93 -2.10
C LEU A 54 -13.57 -17.84 -2.61
N ASN A 55 -12.59 -17.89 -1.71
CA ASN A 55 -11.17 -17.78 -2.08
C ASN A 55 -10.62 -19.00 -2.82
N GLU A 56 -11.33 -20.13 -2.79
CA GLU A 56 -10.99 -21.31 -3.61
C GLU A 56 -11.40 -21.13 -5.09
N PHE A 57 -12.18 -20.09 -5.41
CA PHE A 57 -12.76 -19.88 -6.73
C PHE A 57 -12.11 -18.73 -7.52
N SER A 58 -12.64 -18.52 -8.74
CA SER A 58 -12.15 -17.61 -9.79
C SER A 58 -11.80 -16.17 -9.37
N ASN A 59 -11.16 -15.42 -10.27
CA ASN A 59 -10.88 -13.98 -10.09
C ASN A 59 -12.10 -13.13 -9.70
N LYS A 60 -13.31 -13.52 -10.11
CA LYS A 60 -14.55 -12.82 -9.74
C LYS A 60 -14.93 -13.05 -8.27
N ALA A 61 -14.72 -14.28 -7.79
CA ALA A 61 -14.93 -14.60 -6.38
C ALA A 61 -13.94 -13.87 -5.46
N TRP A 62 -12.74 -13.57 -5.95
CA TRP A 62 -11.76 -12.74 -5.24
C TRP A 62 -12.22 -11.28 -5.06
N LEU A 63 -12.83 -10.67 -6.08
CA LEU A 63 -13.38 -9.31 -5.95
C LEU A 63 -14.54 -9.32 -4.95
N LEU A 64 -15.40 -10.33 -5.04
CA LEU A 64 -16.52 -10.50 -4.13
C LEU A 64 -16.05 -10.69 -2.68
N SER A 65 -15.04 -11.55 -2.45
CA SER A 65 -14.45 -11.76 -1.13
C SER A 65 -13.82 -10.47 -0.57
N SER A 66 -13.20 -9.68 -1.44
CA SER A 66 -12.67 -8.36 -1.07
C SER A 66 -13.77 -7.40 -0.59
N ILE A 67 -14.91 -7.36 -1.29
CA ILE A 67 -16.04 -6.48 -0.95
C ILE A 67 -16.70 -6.93 0.35
N ILE A 68 -16.87 -8.22 0.58
CA ILE A 68 -17.40 -8.77 1.85
C ILE A 68 -16.43 -8.47 3.00
N LEU A 69 -15.12 -8.70 2.81
CA LEU A 69 -14.09 -8.39 3.80
C LEU A 69 -14.13 -6.91 4.21
N TYR A 70 -14.28 -5.99 3.26
CA TYR A 70 -14.35 -4.57 3.54
C TYR A 70 -15.69 -4.14 4.18
N THR A 71 -16.81 -4.56 3.61
CA THR A 71 -18.14 -4.06 4.02
C THR A 71 -18.68 -4.74 5.27
N VAL A 72 -18.48 -6.05 5.41
CA VAL A 72 -19.04 -6.87 6.49
C VAL A 72 -18.04 -7.03 7.61
N ILE A 73 -16.84 -7.54 7.34
CA ILE A 73 -15.86 -7.78 8.40
C ILE A 73 -15.30 -6.46 8.93
N TYR A 74 -14.65 -5.66 8.08
CA TYR A 74 -13.93 -4.48 8.51
C TYR A 74 -14.87 -3.34 8.93
N ASN A 75 -15.83 -2.96 8.08
CA ASN A 75 -16.65 -1.78 8.33
C ASN A 75 -17.78 -1.98 9.35
N LYS A 76 -18.48 -3.12 9.35
CA LYS A 76 -19.43 -3.41 10.46
C LYS A 76 -18.69 -3.76 11.77
N GLU A 77 -17.36 -3.81 11.74
CA GLU A 77 -16.52 -4.23 12.86
C GLU A 77 -16.83 -5.68 13.30
N LEU A 78 -17.38 -6.53 12.43
CA LEU A 78 -17.77 -7.90 12.79
C LEU A 78 -16.59 -8.75 13.29
N TYR A 79 -15.35 -8.40 12.90
CA TYR A 79 -14.15 -9.02 13.45
C TYR A 79 -14.06 -8.92 14.99
N THR A 80 -14.71 -7.94 15.63
CA THR A 80 -14.67 -7.78 17.10
C THR A 80 -15.32 -8.93 17.84
N ASP A 81 -16.21 -9.68 17.20
CA ASP A 81 -16.85 -10.87 17.79
C ASP A 81 -15.84 -11.99 18.07
N SER A 82 -14.68 -11.95 17.40
CA SER A 82 -13.55 -12.83 17.70
C SER A 82 -12.75 -12.43 18.95
N GLY A 83 -13.05 -11.27 19.55
CA GLY A 83 -12.29 -10.71 20.67
C GLY A 83 -10.93 -10.11 20.27
N LEU A 84 -10.65 -9.95 18.97
CA LEU A 84 -9.38 -9.45 18.43
C LEU A 84 -9.47 -8.00 17.99
N PHE A 85 -8.34 -7.29 18.06
CA PHE A 85 -8.17 -6.04 17.32
C PHE A 85 -7.96 -6.32 15.82
N TRP A 86 -8.27 -5.34 14.96
CA TRP A 86 -8.16 -5.52 13.51
C TRP A 86 -6.77 -5.99 13.04
N ASP A 87 -5.69 -5.47 13.63
CA ASP A 87 -4.33 -5.85 13.24
C ASP A 87 -3.98 -7.29 13.64
N GLU A 88 -4.58 -7.80 14.71
CA GLU A 88 -4.48 -9.20 15.14
C GLU A 88 -5.34 -10.10 14.25
N TYR A 89 -6.56 -9.67 13.96
CA TYR A 89 -7.47 -10.34 13.03
C TYR A 89 -6.82 -10.51 11.65
N ALA A 90 -6.24 -9.45 11.10
CA ALA A 90 -5.56 -9.47 9.81
C ALA A 90 -4.33 -10.39 9.79
N LYS A 91 -3.61 -10.52 10.91
CA LYS A 91 -2.48 -11.49 11.03
C LYS A 91 -2.97 -12.94 11.01
N GLN A 92 -4.19 -13.20 11.48
CA GLN A 92 -4.82 -14.52 11.48
C GLN A 92 -5.67 -14.79 10.22
N ALA A 93 -5.67 -13.90 9.22
CA ALA A 93 -6.53 -13.99 8.05
C ALA A 93 -6.36 -15.31 7.27
N GLN A 94 -5.17 -15.90 7.23
CA GLN A 94 -4.96 -17.17 6.53
C GLN A 94 -5.76 -18.31 7.17
N GLU A 95 -5.78 -18.38 8.50
CA GLU A 95 -6.49 -19.41 9.25
C GLU A 95 -8.00 -19.12 9.28
N ARG A 96 -8.38 -17.85 9.40
CA ARG A 96 -9.78 -17.43 9.55
C ARG A 96 -10.55 -17.41 8.24
N ILE A 97 -9.99 -16.79 7.21
CA ILE A 97 -10.69 -16.51 5.94
C ILE A 97 -9.96 -17.07 4.71
N GLY A 98 -8.83 -17.76 4.89
CA GLY A 98 -8.09 -18.38 3.80
C GLY A 98 -7.25 -17.41 2.96
N ILE A 99 -6.99 -16.20 3.46
CA ILE A 99 -6.28 -15.13 2.73
C ILE A 99 -4.91 -14.89 3.35
N ASP A 100 -3.85 -14.78 2.53
CA ASP A 100 -2.52 -14.44 3.04
C ASP A 100 -2.61 -13.07 3.74
N PRO A 101 -2.07 -12.91 4.97
CA PRO A 101 -2.10 -11.64 5.70
C PRO A 101 -1.58 -10.44 4.90
N ARG A 102 -0.69 -10.67 3.92
CA ARG A 102 -0.17 -9.63 3.01
C ARG A 102 -1.22 -9.13 2.03
N ASP A 103 -2.14 -10.00 1.62
CA ASP A 103 -3.15 -9.73 0.61
C ASP A 103 -4.40 -9.05 1.20
N VAL A 104 -4.61 -9.11 2.52
CA VAL A 104 -5.70 -8.41 3.22
C VAL A 104 -5.74 -6.92 2.85
N SER A 105 -4.58 -6.26 2.86
CA SER A 105 -4.47 -4.84 2.51
C SER A 105 -4.81 -4.56 1.04
N GLU A 106 -4.49 -5.49 0.14
CA GLU A 106 -4.76 -5.38 -1.29
C GLU A 106 -6.25 -5.56 -1.57
N GLN A 107 -6.90 -6.52 -0.91
CA GLN A 107 -8.34 -6.74 -1.00
C GLN A 107 -9.13 -5.54 -0.46
N LEU A 108 -8.76 -5.00 0.70
CA LEU A 108 -9.42 -3.80 1.23
C LEU A 108 -9.30 -2.60 0.28
N SER A 109 -8.11 -2.37 -0.27
CA SER A 109 -7.88 -1.28 -1.23
C SER A 109 -8.67 -1.49 -2.53
N SER A 110 -8.78 -2.74 -2.98
CA SER A 110 -9.55 -3.09 -4.18
C SER A 110 -11.04 -2.86 -3.98
N ALA A 111 -11.57 -3.30 -2.84
CA ALA A 111 -12.97 -3.16 -2.48
C ALA A 111 -13.37 -1.69 -2.36
N ARG A 112 -12.58 -0.88 -1.65
CA ARG A 112 -12.87 0.54 -1.46
C ARG A 112 -12.85 1.31 -2.78
N PHE A 113 -11.83 1.11 -3.62
CA PHE A 113 -11.80 1.73 -4.96
C PHE A 113 -12.98 1.28 -5.82
N PHE A 114 -13.30 -0.01 -5.83
CA PHE A 114 -14.42 -0.53 -6.60
C PHE A 114 -15.74 0.09 -6.13
N ILE A 115 -16.02 0.12 -4.83
CA ILE A 115 -17.26 0.68 -4.28
C ILE A 115 -17.40 2.16 -4.66
N GLN A 116 -16.35 2.94 -4.47
CA GLN A 116 -16.36 4.39 -4.77
C GLN A 116 -16.53 4.72 -6.25
N HIS A 117 -16.14 3.81 -7.15
CA HIS A 117 -16.06 4.09 -8.58
C HIS A 117 -16.78 3.06 -9.46
N HIS A 118 -17.63 2.20 -8.89
CA HIS A 118 -18.26 1.07 -9.60
C HIS A 118 -19.03 1.52 -10.85
N ALA A 119 -19.85 2.57 -10.74
CA ALA A 119 -20.65 3.07 -11.86
C ALA A 119 -19.78 3.51 -13.05
N GLU A 120 -18.64 4.15 -12.78
CA GLU A 120 -17.71 4.57 -13.83
C GLU A 120 -16.92 3.37 -14.39
N LEU A 121 -16.51 2.43 -13.52
CA LEU A 121 -15.86 1.18 -13.93
C LEU A 121 -16.78 0.37 -14.86
N GLU A 122 -18.05 0.23 -14.51
CA GLU A 122 -19.07 -0.47 -15.30
C GLU A 122 -19.31 0.23 -16.64
N ARG A 123 -19.48 1.56 -16.62
CA ARG A 123 -19.63 2.37 -17.84
C ARG A 123 -18.46 2.21 -18.81
N GLN A 124 -17.25 2.02 -18.29
CA GLN A 124 -16.03 1.83 -19.07
C GLN A 124 -15.79 0.36 -19.46
N GLY A 125 -16.66 -0.57 -19.04
CA GLY A 125 -16.55 -1.99 -19.39
C GLY A 125 -15.46 -2.74 -18.60
N PHE A 126 -15.23 -2.37 -17.34
CA PHE A 126 -14.30 -3.09 -16.47
C PHE A 126 -14.74 -4.53 -16.23
N ASP A 127 -13.88 -5.50 -16.57
CA ASP A 127 -14.03 -6.91 -16.20
C ASP A 127 -12.99 -7.26 -15.12
N PRO A 128 -13.39 -7.74 -13.93
CA PRO A 128 -12.45 -8.19 -12.90
C PRO A 128 -11.54 -9.35 -13.34
N SER A 129 -11.92 -10.10 -14.38
CA SER A 129 -11.18 -11.26 -14.89
C SER A 129 -9.76 -10.87 -15.33
N GLY A 130 -8.77 -11.13 -14.47
CA GLY A 130 -7.37 -10.78 -14.72
C GLY A 130 -6.97 -9.35 -14.34
N ASN A 131 -7.90 -8.53 -13.83
CA ASN A 131 -7.65 -7.13 -13.49
C ASN A 131 -7.52 -6.87 -11.98
N ASN A 132 -7.71 -7.88 -11.13
CA ASN A 132 -7.59 -7.77 -9.65
C ASN A 132 -6.28 -7.12 -9.19
N ARG A 133 -5.14 -7.47 -9.81
CA ARG A 133 -3.84 -6.87 -9.47
C ARG A 133 -3.78 -5.37 -9.76
N LYS A 134 -4.45 -4.92 -10.83
CA LYS A 134 -4.55 -3.50 -11.16
C LYS A 134 -5.47 -2.80 -10.16
N LEU A 135 -6.60 -3.41 -9.84
CA LEU A 135 -7.57 -2.90 -8.86
C LEU A 135 -6.94 -2.73 -7.47
N ALA A 136 -6.12 -3.68 -7.01
CA ALA A 136 -5.36 -3.62 -5.76
C ALA A 136 -4.37 -2.44 -5.67
N ARG A 137 -4.05 -1.80 -6.80
CA ARG A 137 -3.16 -0.63 -6.87
C ARG A 137 -3.87 0.64 -7.33
N ALA A 138 -5.17 0.59 -7.59
CA ALA A 138 -5.93 1.71 -8.14
C ALA A 138 -5.96 2.93 -7.22
N GLU A 139 -6.11 2.73 -5.92
CA GLU A 139 -6.07 3.83 -4.94
C GLU A 139 -4.71 4.51 -4.91
N LEU A 140 -3.63 3.72 -4.80
CA LEU A 140 -2.28 4.25 -4.86
C LEU A 140 -2.03 4.98 -6.18
N ALA A 141 -2.50 4.43 -7.30
CA ALA A 141 -2.37 5.08 -8.60
C ALA A 141 -3.11 6.41 -8.64
N THR A 142 -4.29 6.50 -8.01
CA THR A 142 -5.09 7.72 -7.90
C THR A 142 -4.42 8.76 -7.00
N GLU A 143 -3.89 8.33 -5.85
CA GLU A 143 -3.11 9.19 -4.95
C GLU A 143 -1.87 9.78 -5.65
N LEU A 144 -1.23 9.00 -6.52
CA LEU A 144 -0.01 9.42 -7.21
C LEU A 144 -0.29 10.27 -8.46
N SER A 145 -1.30 9.92 -9.26
CA SER A 145 -1.65 10.65 -10.48
C SER A 145 -2.48 11.90 -10.21
N GLY A 146 -3.28 11.89 -9.15
CA GLY A 146 -4.32 12.89 -8.88
C GLY A 146 -5.53 12.80 -9.82
N ASP A 147 -5.64 11.76 -10.65
CA ASP A 147 -6.67 11.63 -11.69
C ASP A 147 -7.27 10.21 -11.70
N VAL A 148 -8.48 10.08 -11.15
CA VAL A 148 -9.24 8.83 -11.09
C VAL A 148 -9.73 8.36 -12.46
N HIS A 149 -10.08 9.27 -13.37
CA HIS A 149 -10.56 8.90 -14.70
C HIS A 149 -9.43 8.30 -15.53
N ALA A 150 -8.21 8.85 -15.42
CA ALA A 150 -7.03 8.25 -16.00
C ALA A 150 -6.77 6.85 -15.40
N VAL A 151 -6.85 6.69 -14.08
CA VAL A 151 -6.70 5.38 -13.44
C VAL A 151 -7.69 4.38 -14.00
N ILE A 152 -8.98 4.70 -14.05
CA ILE A 152 -10.02 3.80 -14.58
C ILE A 152 -9.74 3.43 -16.04
N LYS A 153 -9.34 4.40 -16.87
CA LYS A 153 -8.97 4.14 -18.27
C LYS A 153 -7.81 3.13 -18.36
N HIS A 154 -6.77 3.28 -17.56
CA HIS A 154 -5.66 2.34 -17.52
C HIS A 154 -6.06 1.00 -16.86
N LEU A 155 -6.99 0.99 -15.91
CA LEU A 155 -7.55 -0.24 -15.33
C LEU A 155 -8.26 -1.09 -16.39
N VAL A 156 -8.97 -0.48 -17.32
CA VAL A 156 -9.70 -1.20 -18.37
C VAL A 156 -8.76 -1.63 -19.51
N ASN A 157 -7.94 -0.70 -20.02
CA ASN A 157 -7.29 -0.90 -21.31
C ASN A 157 -5.88 -1.50 -21.25
N ASP A 158 -5.16 -1.31 -20.13
CA ASP A 158 -3.73 -1.66 -20.10
C ASP A 158 -3.49 -3.10 -19.64
N SER A 159 -2.36 -3.68 -20.04
CA SER A 159 -1.85 -4.85 -19.34
C SER A 159 -1.41 -4.49 -17.92
N TRP A 160 -1.26 -5.47 -17.03
CA TRP A 160 -0.68 -5.23 -15.70
C TRP A 160 0.69 -4.55 -15.78
N ARG A 161 1.51 -4.91 -16.78
CA ARG A 161 2.85 -4.34 -16.97
C ARG A 161 2.78 -2.85 -17.30
N ASP A 162 1.88 -2.48 -18.20
CA ASP A 162 1.75 -1.10 -18.68
C ASP A 162 1.12 -0.21 -17.60
N PHE A 163 0.06 -0.70 -16.94
CA PHE A 163 -0.53 -0.04 -15.77
C PHE A 163 0.52 0.23 -14.69
N LYS A 164 1.34 -0.78 -14.37
CA LYS A 164 2.40 -0.66 -13.36
C LYS A 164 3.47 0.35 -13.76
N ALA A 165 3.89 0.36 -15.01
CA ALA A 165 4.88 1.31 -15.51
C ALA A 165 4.32 2.74 -15.45
N TRP A 166 3.07 2.92 -15.87
CA TRP A 166 2.38 4.19 -15.88
C TRP A 166 2.28 4.78 -14.46
N TYR A 167 1.65 4.11 -13.49
CA TYR A 167 1.49 4.71 -12.16
C TYR A 167 2.82 4.87 -11.43
N SER A 168 3.80 3.99 -11.72
CA SER A 168 5.15 4.11 -11.15
C SER A 168 5.93 5.31 -11.68
N SER A 169 5.52 5.88 -12.82
CA SER A 169 6.14 7.10 -13.36
C SER A 169 5.86 8.34 -12.50
N PHE A 170 4.74 8.35 -11.76
CA PHE A 170 4.37 9.41 -10.83
C PHE A 170 5.01 9.26 -9.45
N LYS A 171 5.59 8.09 -9.12
CA LYS A 171 6.39 7.97 -7.91
C LYS A 171 7.52 8.97 -8.04
N THR A 172 7.48 10.02 -7.22
CA THR A 172 8.47 11.09 -7.24
C THR A 172 9.85 10.48 -7.36
N LYS A 173 10.52 10.75 -8.48
CA LYS A 173 11.96 10.58 -8.58
C LYS A 173 12.56 11.31 -7.38
N ALA A 174 13.51 10.66 -6.71
CA ALA A 174 14.22 11.25 -5.58
C ALA A 174 14.53 12.73 -5.88
N ILE A 175 14.12 13.62 -4.98
CA ILE A 175 14.30 15.06 -5.14
C ILE A 175 15.77 15.32 -5.42
N GLU A 176 16.08 15.89 -6.59
CA GLU A 176 17.44 16.37 -6.88
C GLU A 176 17.74 17.51 -5.91
N ALA A 177 18.86 17.40 -5.18
CA ALA A 177 19.26 18.43 -4.24
C ALA A 177 19.50 19.77 -4.98
N PRO A 178 19.32 20.91 -4.30
CA PRO A 178 19.72 22.22 -4.83
C PRO A 178 21.15 22.16 -5.37
N ASN A 179 21.37 22.60 -6.61
CA ASN A 179 22.70 22.54 -7.25
C ASN A 179 23.76 23.32 -6.46
N ASP A 180 23.35 24.33 -5.71
CA ASP A 180 24.19 25.33 -5.07
C ASP A 180 24.90 24.82 -3.79
N ILE A 181 24.46 23.68 -3.24
CA ILE A 181 24.96 23.10 -1.97
C ILE A 181 25.87 21.89 -2.23
N LYS A 182 26.05 21.47 -3.49
CA LYS A 182 26.89 20.31 -3.84
C LYS A 182 28.33 20.56 -3.36
N ARG A 183 28.89 19.56 -2.68
CA ARG A 183 30.27 19.52 -2.17
C ARG A 183 31.13 18.62 -3.08
N PRO A 184 31.56 19.08 -4.27
CA PRO A 184 32.35 18.26 -5.19
C PRO A 184 33.74 17.91 -4.65
N ASP A 185 34.21 18.63 -3.62
CA ASP A 185 35.45 18.40 -2.90
C ASP A 185 35.45 17.15 -2.01
N ILE A 186 34.27 16.54 -1.80
CA ILE A 186 34.11 15.27 -1.07
C ILE A 186 34.24 14.10 -2.06
N GLU A 187 35.22 13.24 -1.81
CA GLU A 187 35.40 11.97 -2.51
C GLU A 187 35.15 10.80 -1.56
N VAL A 188 34.20 9.92 -1.90
CA VAL A 188 33.96 8.67 -1.18
C VAL A 188 34.53 7.52 -2.01
N LYS A 189 35.62 6.90 -1.53
CA LYS A 189 36.29 5.76 -2.19
C LYS A 189 36.17 4.52 -1.30
N GLY A 190 35.13 3.72 -1.56
CA GLY A 190 34.80 2.56 -0.72
C GLY A 190 34.42 3.00 0.70
N LYS A 191 35.18 2.55 1.70
CA LYS A 191 34.97 2.87 3.12
C LYS A 191 35.67 4.15 3.60
N LYS A 192 36.46 4.79 2.73
CA LYS A 192 37.25 5.97 3.06
C LYS A 192 36.63 7.23 2.47
N VAL A 193 36.58 8.27 3.30
CA VAL A 193 36.10 9.60 2.92
C VAL A 193 37.28 10.54 2.84
N TYR A 194 37.42 11.22 1.71
CA TYR A 194 38.42 12.24 1.48
C TYR A 194 37.75 13.60 1.27
N ILE A 195 38.32 14.65 1.85
CA ILE A 195 37.95 16.04 1.61
C ILE A 195 39.20 16.73 1.11
N GLN A 196 39.15 17.28 -0.12
CA GLN A 196 40.32 17.91 -0.76
C GLN A 196 41.57 17.00 -0.81
N GLY A 197 41.36 15.69 -1.03
CA GLY A 197 42.43 14.70 -1.12
C GLY A 197 42.99 14.18 0.22
N VAL A 198 42.53 14.71 1.35
CA VAL A 198 42.94 14.26 2.70
C VAL A 198 41.88 13.34 3.29
N GLU A 199 42.28 12.19 3.86
CA GLU A 199 41.38 11.26 4.55
C GLU A 199 40.76 11.98 5.76
N ALA A 200 39.46 12.25 5.70
CA ALA A 200 38.78 13.15 6.63
C ALA A 200 38.42 12.46 7.96
N ILE A 201 38.16 11.16 7.92
CA ILE A 201 37.74 10.39 9.10
C ILE A 201 38.37 9.00 9.05
N LYS A 202 39.00 8.61 10.16
CA LYS A 202 39.50 7.25 10.39
C LYS A 202 38.83 6.66 11.62
N VAL A 203 38.13 5.54 11.44
CA VAL A 203 37.52 4.81 12.56
C VAL A 203 38.60 4.05 13.33
N SER A 204 38.62 4.22 14.65
CA SER A 204 39.63 3.61 15.53
C SER A 204 39.65 2.08 15.40
N GLU A 205 40.85 1.50 15.41
CA GLU A 205 41.05 0.03 15.38
C GLU A 205 40.61 -0.66 16.68
N LYS A 206 40.37 0.12 17.75
CA LYS A 206 39.90 -0.38 19.04
C LYS A 206 38.39 -0.70 19.05
N ILE A 207 37.66 -0.34 18.01
CA ILE A 207 36.22 -0.57 17.89
C ILE A 207 35.99 -2.00 17.36
N PRO A 208 35.07 -2.78 17.94
CA PRO A 208 34.69 -4.10 17.42
C PRO A 208 34.35 -4.04 15.93
N GLN A 209 34.74 -5.07 15.17
CA GLN A 209 34.62 -5.08 13.70
C GLN A 209 33.20 -4.82 13.20
N GLN A 210 32.18 -5.38 13.88
CA GLN A 210 30.77 -5.19 13.53
C GLN A 210 30.32 -3.72 13.67
N ASP A 211 30.72 -3.07 14.77
CA ASP A 211 30.42 -1.65 15.01
C ASP A 211 31.21 -0.74 14.08
N LYS A 212 32.46 -1.12 13.77
CA LYS A 212 33.31 -0.43 12.81
C LYS A 212 32.66 -0.40 11.44
N GLU A 213 32.17 -1.52 10.94
CA GLU A 213 31.46 -1.61 9.66
C GLU A 213 30.18 -0.78 9.65
N ARG A 214 29.43 -0.82 10.75
CA ARG A 214 28.21 -0.02 10.91
C ARG A 214 28.52 1.48 10.86
N LEU A 215 29.55 1.92 11.58
CA LEU A 215 29.99 3.32 11.62
C LEU A 215 30.54 3.79 10.28
N GLU A 216 31.40 2.99 9.63
CA GLU A 216 31.94 3.27 8.29
C GLU A 216 30.80 3.45 7.27
N LYS A 217 29.77 2.60 7.33
CA LYS A 217 28.58 2.70 6.48
C LYS A 217 27.80 4.00 6.75
N TYR A 218 27.56 4.34 8.01
CA TYR A 218 26.87 5.59 8.37
C TYR A 218 27.62 6.84 7.93
N ILE A 219 28.94 6.88 8.19
CA ILE A 219 29.81 7.98 7.76
C ILE A 219 29.75 8.12 6.24
N SER A 220 29.89 7.01 5.51
CA SER A 220 29.82 7.03 4.04
C SER A 220 28.49 7.61 3.54
N GLN A 221 27.37 7.20 4.13
CA GLN A 221 26.03 7.71 3.77
C GLN A 221 25.88 9.22 4.02
N ILE A 222 26.42 9.73 5.13
CA ILE A 222 26.41 11.15 5.46
C ILE A 222 27.21 11.96 4.43
N PHE A 223 28.45 11.54 4.14
CA PHE A 223 29.30 12.25 3.18
C PHE A 223 28.80 12.16 1.75
N GLU A 224 28.16 11.05 1.40
CA GLU A 224 27.54 10.90 0.08
C GLU A 224 26.29 11.81 -0.06
N ALA A 225 25.51 11.98 1.01
CA ALA A 225 24.42 12.95 1.04
C ALA A 225 24.94 14.39 0.91
N MET A 226 25.99 14.75 1.67
CA MET A 226 26.63 16.07 1.58
C MET A 226 27.22 16.34 0.19
N ARG A 227 27.90 15.35 -0.41
CA ARG A 227 28.42 15.44 -1.79
C ARG A 227 27.31 15.76 -2.79
N LYS A 228 26.13 15.15 -2.60
CA LYS A 228 24.96 15.37 -3.43
C LYS A 228 24.24 16.69 -3.15
N GLY A 229 24.67 17.48 -2.15
CA GLY A 229 24.06 18.77 -1.79
C GLY A 229 22.90 18.66 -0.80
N LEU A 230 22.78 17.52 -0.11
CA LEU A 230 21.78 17.30 0.92
C LEU A 230 22.36 17.64 2.30
N GLU A 231 21.59 18.34 3.13
CA GLU A 231 21.90 18.49 4.55
C GLU A 231 21.64 17.16 5.27
N PRO A 232 22.68 16.51 5.84
CA PRO A 232 22.50 15.26 6.57
C PRO A 232 21.91 15.53 7.95
N ALA A 233 20.89 14.76 8.33
CA ALA A 233 20.34 14.76 9.67
C ALA A 233 20.32 13.33 10.20
N ILE A 234 20.86 13.14 11.41
CA ILE A 234 20.74 11.87 12.13
C ILE A 234 19.51 12.00 13.02
N VAL A 235 18.46 11.25 12.67
CA VAL A 235 17.22 11.22 13.44
C VAL A 235 17.10 9.83 14.06
N GLN A 236 17.04 9.77 15.39
CA GLN A 236 16.73 8.54 16.08
C GLN A 236 15.26 8.19 15.77
N CYS A 237 15.06 6.99 15.25
CA CYS A 237 13.74 6.45 14.96
C CYS A 237 13.53 5.22 15.85
N TYR A 238 12.32 5.05 16.35
CA TYR A 238 11.89 3.89 17.11
C TYR A 238 11.85 2.63 16.23
N ASP A 239 11.39 2.76 14.97
CA ASP A 239 11.31 1.66 14.01
C ASP A 239 11.47 2.11 12.53
N GLU A 240 11.47 1.14 11.61
CA GLU A 240 11.56 1.42 10.18
C GLU A 240 10.35 2.17 9.61
N LYS A 241 9.17 2.05 10.23
CA LYS A 241 7.95 2.73 9.76
C LYS A 241 8.07 4.22 10.04
N GLU A 242 8.50 4.60 11.23
CA GLU A 242 8.78 5.97 11.62
C GLU A 242 9.86 6.59 10.73
N ALA A 243 10.95 5.85 10.45
CA ALA A 243 12.00 6.30 9.54
C ALA A 243 11.46 6.65 8.13
N ARG A 244 10.54 5.82 7.59
CA ARG A 244 9.89 6.08 6.30
C ARG A 244 8.96 7.28 6.34
N VAL A 245 8.20 7.47 7.42
CA VAL A 245 7.30 8.62 7.59
C VAL A 245 8.10 9.92 7.68
N LEU A 246 9.17 9.95 8.48
CA LEU A 246 10.05 11.12 8.61
C LEU A 246 10.71 11.48 7.28
N THR A 247 11.11 10.47 6.49
CA THR A 247 11.62 10.67 5.13
C THR A 247 10.59 11.35 4.23
N LYS A 248 9.33 10.86 4.23
CA LYS A 248 8.23 11.45 3.45
C LYS A 248 7.91 12.89 3.89
N LEU A 249 7.87 13.15 5.21
CA LEU A 249 7.58 14.48 5.74
C LEU A 249 8.67 15.50 5.36
N ARG A 250 9.94 15.10 5.47
CA ARG A 250 11.08 15.89 5.02
C ARG A 250 10.97 16.23 3.54
N ASP A 251 10.67 15.23 2.70
CA ASP A 251 10.59 15.41 1.25
C ASP A 251 9.41 16.31 0.87
N LYS A 252 8.25 16.16 1.53
CA LYS A 252 7.08 17.05 1.36
C LYS A 252 7.40 18.50 1.77
N TYR A 253 8.09 18.71 2.90
CA TYR A 253 8.50 20.05 3.33
C TYR A 253 9.46 20.72 2.35
N ARG A 254 10.36 19.93 1.73
CA ARG A 254 11.29 20.43 0.71
C ARG A 254 10.61 20.80 -0.61
N GLN A 255 9.50 20.17 -0.98
CA GLN A 255 8.74 20.49 -2.19
C GLN A 255 7.88 21.76 -2.07
N GLY A 256 7.55 22.18 -0.83
CA GLY A 256 6.80 23.40 -0.55
C GLY A 256 7.65 24.65 -0.37
N LYS A 257 8.98 24.55 -0.56
CA LYS A 257 9.94 25.66 -0.58
C LYS A 257 10.48 25.83 -1.99
#